data_AF-A0A2H3SJQ5-F1
#
_entry.id   AF-A0A2H3SJQ5-F1
#
_cell.length_a   1.000
_cell.length_b   1.000
_cell.length_c   1.000
_cell.angle_alpha   90.00
_cell.angle_beta   90.00
_cell.angle_gamma   90.00
#
_symmetry.space_group_name_H-M   'P 1'
#
loop_
_entity.id
_entity.type
_entity.pdbx_description
1 polymer ?
#
loop_
_entity_poly.entity_id
_entity_poly.type
_entity_poly.pdbx_seq_one_letter_code
_entity_poly.pdbx_strand_id
1 'polypeptide(L)'
;MIHVYGHDLTIYINSLLELFDHQTLATHDARVRESATVFCANSARAIIDIASMFVKTHGDRIGWPFSWSIWTAVRYLLTSAKAAGSVQLSSGFYTLLDSLQELGKYWQISKKYWWLLYHASESFVTTDVDTRALHLLREKTFHAGRAKLIRKLAHPKGHVILRAY
;
A
#
# COMPACT_ATOMS: atom_id res chain seq x y z
N MET A 1 16.31 -5.20 -21.87
CA MET A 1 15.58 -3.92 -21.97
C MET A 1 14.13 -4.09 -22.40
N ILE A 2 13.84 -4.59 -23.62
CA ILE A 2 12.46 -4.84 -24.11
C ILE A 2 11.61 -5.68 -23.14
N HIS A 3 12.19 -6.73 -22.54
CA HIS A 3 11.49 -7.55 -21.56
C HIS A 3 10.98 -6.78 -20.33
N VAL A 4 11.72 -5.78 -19.86
CA VAL A 4 11.32 -4.99 -18.67
C VAL A 4 10.14 -4.07 -19.03
N TYR A 5 10.14 -3.49 -20.23
CA TYR A 5 9.02 -2.67 -20.72
C TYR A 5 7.74 -3.48 -20.88
N GLY A 6 7.85 -4.75 -21.28
CA GLY A 6 6.69 -5.66 -21.31
C GLY A 6 6.06 -5.86 -19.93
N HIS A 7 6.88 -6.00 -18.89
CA HIS A 7 6.40 -6.12 -17.50
C HIS A 7 5.81 -4.82 -16.97
N ASP A 8 6.43 -3.67 -17.26
CA ASP A 8 5.88 -2.35 -16.95
C ASP A 8 4.51 -2.13 -17.58
N LEU A 9 4.38 -2.41 -18.88
CA LEU A 9 3.11 -2.29 -19.58
C LEU A 9 2.05 -3.23 -19.01
N THR A 10 2.46 -4.46 -18.64
CA THR A 10 1.57 -5.42 -17.97
C THR A 10 1.06 -4.84 -16.66
N ILE A 11 1.93 -4.26 -15.83
CA ILE A 11 1.51 -3.61 -14.59
C ILE A 11 0.60 -2.42 -14.91
N TYR A 12 0.99 -1.52 -15.81
CA TYR A 12 0.23 -0.30 -16.12
C TYR A 12 -1.21 -0.61 -16.56
N ILE A 13 -1.40 -1.60 -17.45
CA ILE A 13 -2.72 -1.98 -17.96
C ILE A 13 -3.53 -2.72 -16.89
N ASN A 14 -2.94 -3.70 -16.21
CA ASN A 14 -3.68 -4.57 -15.30
C ASN A 14 -3.93 -3.94 -13.92
N SER A 15 -3.10 -2.98 -13.50
CA SER A 15 -3.32 -2.22 -12.26
C SER A 15 -4.62 -1.44 -12.31
N LEU A 16 -5.02 -0.94 -13.49
CA LEU A 16 -6.30 -0.25 -13.65
C LEU A 16 -7.48 -1.18 -13.37
N LEU A 17 -7.35 -2.46 -13.75
CA LEU A 17 -8.37 -3.49 -13.53
C LEU A 17 -8.39 -3.99 -12.07
N GLU A 18 -7.25 -3.96 -11.39
CA GLU A 18 -7.14 -4.35 -9.97
C GLU A 18 -7.69 -3.28 -9.02
N LEU A 19 -7.46 -2.00 -9.33
CA LEU A 19 -7.58 -0.88 -8.37
C LEU A 19 -8.77 0.06 -8.59
N PHE A 20 -9.44 0.04 -9.75
CA PHE A 20 -10.62 0.90 -10.00
C PHE A 20 -11.94 0.18 -9.71
N ASP A 21 -12.65 0.68 -8.69
CA ASP A 21 -14.04 0.31 -8.36
C ASP A 21 -15.05 1.25 -9.08
N HIS A 22 -14.82 1.55 -10.36
CA HIS A 22 -15.84 2.23 -11.14
C HIS A 22 -16.91 1.22 -11.53
N GLN A 23 -18.17 1.48 -11.15
CA GLN A 23 -19.37 0.71 -11.47
C GLN A 23 -19.49 0.30 -12.96
N THR A 24 -18.75 0.95 -13.86
CA THR A 24 -18.66 0.64 -15.29
C THR A 24 -17.74 -0.56 -15.65
N LEU A 25 -16.75 -0.87 -14.81
CA LEU A 25 -15.80 -2.00 -14.93
C LEU A 25 -16.13 -3.16 -13.98
N ALA A 26 -16.98 -2.92 -12.98
CA ALA A 26 -17.48 -3.90 -12.02
C ALA A 26 -18.30 -5.05 -12.67
N THR A 27 -18.58 -4.98 -13.97
CA THR A 27 -19.17 -6.06 -14.76
C THR A 27 -18.15 -7.13 -15.19
N HIS A 28 -16.85 -6.93 -14.95
CA HIS A 28 -15.83 -7.96 -15.22
C HIS A 28 -15.77 -9.02 -14.12
N ASP A 29 -15.82 -10.27 -14.56
CA ASP A 29 -15.75 -11.50 -13.77
C ASP A 29 -14.57 -11.45 -12.76
N ALA A 30 -14.81 -11.90 -11.52
CA ALA A 30 -13.80 -11.90 -10.46
C ALA A 30 -12.50 -12.60 -10.89
N ARG A 31 -12.60 -13.56 -11.82
CA ARG A 31 -11.47 -14.25 -12.47
C ARG A 31 -10.55 -13.34 -13.27
N VAL A 32 -11.09 -12.31 -13.92
CA VAL A 32 -10.30 -11.33 -14.69
C VAL A 32 -9.47 -10.48 -13.74
N ARG A 33 -10.05 -10.07 -12.61
CA ARG A 33 -9.34 -9.33 -11.55
C ARG A 33 -8.26 -10.18 -10.90
N GLU A 34 -8.55 -11.42 -10.56
CA GLU A 34 -7.58 -12.36 -10.00
C GLU A 34 -6.39 -12.58 -10.96
N SER A 35 -6.67 -12.79 -12.25
CA SER A 35 -5.64 -12.94 -13.27
C SER A 35 -4.79 -11.67 -13.41
N ALA A 36 -5.42 -10.50 -13.42
CA ALA A 36 -4.74 -9.21 -13.47
C ALA A 36 -3.77 -9.03 -12.28
N THR A 37 -4.21 -9.35 -11.07
CA THR A 37 -3.35 -9.32 -9.87
C THR A 37 -2.16 -10.27 -9.99
N VAL A 38 -2.37 -11.50 -10.47
CA VAL A 38 -1.28 -12.46 -10.68
C VAL A 38 -0.27 -11.93 -11.72
N PHE A 39 -0.73 -11.34 -12.83
CA PHE A 39 0.14 -10.77 -13.85
C PHE A 39 0.95 -9.57 -13.34
N CYS A 40 0.32 -8.66 -12.60
CA CYS A 40 1.01 -7.53 -11.98
C CYS A 40 2.06 -8.00 -10.98
N ALA A 41 1.71 -8.94 -10.08
CA ALA A 41 2.62 -9.46 -9.07
C ALA A 41 3.83 -10.20 -9.69
N ASN A 42 3.60 -11.02 -10.71
CA ASN A 42 4.66 -11.69 -11.47
C ASN A 42 5.59 -10.67 -12.15
N SER A 43 5.01 -9.63 -12.77
CA SER A 43 5.77 -8.60 -13.46
C SER A 43 6.58 -7.74 -12.50
N ALA A 44 6.03 -7.39 -11.34
CA ALA A 44 6.74 -6.68 -10.30
C ALA A 44 7.94 -7.49 -9.79
N ARG A 45 7.76 -8.80 -9.57
CA ARG A 45 8.87 -9.72 -9.20
C ARG A 45 9.97 -9.74 -10.26
N ALA A 46 9.62 -9.88 -11.53
CA ALA A 46 10.61 -9.86 -12.60
C ALA A 46 11.40 -8.54 -12.66
N ILE A 47 10.73 -7.40 -12.44
CA ILE A 47 11.40 -6.09 -12.39
C ILE A 47 12.32 -5.99 -11.16
N ILE A 48 11.90 -6.50 -9.99
CA ILE A 48 12.75 -6.58 -8.78
C ILE A 48 14.03 -7.38 -9.06
N ASP A 49 13.87 -8.58 -9.63
CA ASP A 49 15.00 -9.47 -9.91
C ASP A 49 16.00 -8.79 -10.86
N ILE A 50 15.50 -8.22 -11.95
CA ILE A 50 16.34 -7.52 -12.94
C ILE A 50 17.03 -6.29 -12.32
N ALA A 51 16.31 -5.49 -11.54
CA ALA A 51 16.88 -4.31 -10.88
C ALA A 51 18.00 -4.70 -9.91
N SER A 52 17.78 -5.75 -9.12
CA SER A 52 18.76 -6.24 -8.14
C SER A 52 20.06 -6.72 -8.78
N MET A 53 19.99 -7.33 -9.97
CA MET A 53 21.15 -7.83 -10.69
C MET A 53 21.93 -6.74 -11.43
N PHE A 54 21.23 -5.80 -12.07
CA PHE A 54 21.83 -4.95 -13.10
C PHE A 54 22.08 -3.50 -12.66
N VAL A 55 21.30 -2.94 -11.73
CA VAL A 55 21.37 -1.49 -11.45
C VAL A 55 22.71 -1.08 -10.86
N LYS A 56 23.21 -1.84 -9.89
CA LYS A 56 24.49 -1.52 -9.22
C LYS A 56 25.69 -1.62 -10.15
N THR A 57 25.61 -2.48 -11.17
CA THR A 57 26.74 -2.84 -12.03
C THR A 57 26.71 -2.17 -13.40
N HIS A 58 25.52 -1.83 -13.90
CA HIS A 58 25.30 -1.34 -15.26
C HIS A 58 24.37 -0.12 -15.33
N GLY A 59 24.17 0.59 -14.22
CA GLY A 59 23.21 1.71 -14.13
C GLY A 59 23.43 2.84 -15.14
N ASP A 60 24.67 3.05 -15.56
CA ASP A 60 25.07 4.01 -16.60
C ASP A 60 24.64 3.60 -18.02
N ARG A 61 24.43 2.30 -18.27
CA ARG A 61 24.14 1.72 -19.61
C ARG A 61 22.68 1.37 -19.84
N ILE A 62 21.91 1.19 -18.77
CA ILE A 62 20.52 0.74 -18.84
C ILE A 62 19.57 1.85 -19.35
N GLY A 63 19.96 3.11 -19.22
CA GLY A 63 19.20 4.24 -19.73
C GLY A 63 17.97 4.61 -18.89
N TRP A 64 17.51 5.85 -19.08
CA TRP A 64 16.39 6.43 -18.34
C TRP A 64 15.04 5.68 -18.44
N PRO A 65 14.67 4.99 -19.55
CA PRO A 65 13.34 4.41 -19.60
C PRO A 65 13.21 3.16 -18.71
N PHE A 66 14.30 2.52 -18.30
CA PHE A 66 14.26 1.50 -17.24
C PHE A 66 13.74 2.06 -15.90
N SER A 67 14.07 3.31 -15.59
CA SER A 67 13.60 3.99 -14.39
C SER A 67 12.09 4.16 -14.39
N TRP A 68 11.46 4.29 -15.57
CA TRP A 68 10.01 4.28 -15.70
C TRP A 68 9.43 2.93 -15.29
N SER A 69 10.03 1.82 -15.74
CA SER A 69 9.56 0.48 -15.37
C SER A 69 9.67 0.23 -13.86
N ILE A 70 10.77 0.66 -13.24
CA ILE A 70 10.90 0.60 -11.78
C ILE A 70 9.82 1.46 -11.11
N TRP A 71 9.64 2.70 -11.55
CA TRP A 71 8.63 3.61 -11.01
C TRP A 71 7.20 3.01 -11.08
N THR A 72 6.83 2.37 -12.18
CA THR A 72 5.55 1.67 -12.32
C THR A 72 5.42 0.52 -11.31
N ALA A 73 6.45 -0.32 -11.17
CA ALA A 73 6.43 -1.44 -10.23
C ALA A 73 6.35 -0.99 -8.76
N VAL A 74 7.08 0.08 -8.38
CA VAL A 74 7.04 0.60 -7.00
C VAL A 74 5.66 1.17 -6.67
N ARG A 75 5.06 1.94 -7.59
CA ARG A 75 3.68 2.44 -7.39
C ARG A 75 2.69 1.31 -7.25
N TYR A 76 2.82 0.25 -8.05
CA TYR A 76 1.98 -0.93 -7.92
C TYR A 76 2.10 -1.56 -6.53
N LEU A 77 3.32 -1.82 -6.05
CA LEU A 77 3.55 -2.41 -4.73
C LEU A 77 2.99 -1.54 -3.60
N LEU A 78 3.18 -0.21 -3.68
CA LEU A 78 2.63 0.74 -2.72
C LEU A 78 1.10 0.70 -2.68
N THR A 79 0.47 0.73 -3.86
CA THR A 79 -0.98 0.78 -3.96
C THR A 79 -1.62 -0.55 -3.56
N SER A 80 -1.02 -1.68 -3.97
CA SER A 80 -1.46 -3.02 -3.58
C SER A 80 -1.34 -3.24 -2.07
N ALA A 81 -0.24 -2.81 -1.45
CA ALA A 81 -0.09 -2.83 0.00
C ALA A 81 -1.17 -2.00 0.70
N LYS A 82 -1.50 -0.82 0.17
CA LYS A 82 -2.58 0.03 0.70
C LYS A 82 -3.95 -0.62 0.56
N ALA A 83 -4.25 -1.19 -0.60
CA ALA A 83 -5.52 -1.88 -0.86
C ALA A 83 -5.69 -3.11 0.03
N ALA A 84 -4.60 -3.83 0.33
CA ALA A 84 -4.58 -4.95 1.24
C ALA A 84 -4.64 -4.55 2.74
N GLY A 85 -4.60 -3.26 3.06
CA GLY A 85 -4.52 -2.78 4.45
C GLY A 85 -3.22 -3.18 5.15
N SER A 86 -2.13 -3.36 4.40
CA SER A 86 -0.84 -3.73 4.96
C SER A 86 -0.25 -2.59 5.78
N VAL A 87 0.36 -2.95 6.91
CA VAL A 87 1.08 -2.02 7.79
C VAL A 87 2.52 -1.77 7.31
N GLN A 88 3.02 -2.65 6.44
CA GLN A 88 4.42 -2.62 6.00
C GLN A 88 4.53 -2.82 4.49
N LEU A 89 5.55 -2.18 3.91
CA LEU A 89 5.92 -2.36 2.52
C LEU A 89 6.89 -3.55 2.39
N SER A 90 6.82 -4.23 1.26
CA SER A 90 7.65 -5.40 1.00
C SER A 90 9.13 -5.03 0.83
N SER A 91 10.05 -5.97 1.07
CA SER A 91 11.47 -5.79 0.77
C SER A 91 11.73 -5.47 -0.71
N GLY A 92 10.89 -6.00 -1.61
CA GLY A 92 10.91 -5.69 -3.04
C GLY A 92 10.65 -4.21 -3.33
N PHE A 93 9.75 -3.57 -2.57
CA PHE A 93 9.52 -2.12 -2.68
C PHE A 93 10.82 -1.35 -2.42
N TYR A 94 11.50 -1.63 -1.30
CA TYR A 94 12.73 -0.94 -0.94
C TYR A 94 13.88 -1.23 -1.90
N THR A 95 13.99 -2.47 -2.38
CA THR A 95 15.00 -2.85 -3.41
C THR A 95 14.87 -1.98 -4.66
N LEU A 96 13.63 -1.77 -5.12
CA LEU A 96 13.35 -0.93 -6.27
C LEU A 96 13.53 0.57 -5.98
N LEU A 97 13.18 1.02 -4.77
CA LEU A 97 13.40 2.40 -4.34
C LEU A 97 14.90 2.74 -4.32
N ASP A 98 15.72 1.89 -3.70
CA ASP A 98 17.18 2.01 -3.69
C ASP A 98 17.74 2.00 -5.11
N SER A 99 17.17 1.17 -5.99
CA SER A 99 17.55 1.13 -7.41
C SER A 99 17.29 2.47 -8.13
N LEU A 100 16.17 3.15 -7.85
CA LEU A 100 15.89 4.49 -8.40
C LEU A 100 16.87 5.54 -7.85
N GLN A 101 17.22 5.43 -6.56
CA GLN A 101 18.21 6.31 -5.95
C GLN A 101 19.56 6.17 -6.65
N GLU A 102 19.97 4.92 -6.90
CA GLU A 102 21.23 4.59 -7.57
C GLU A 102 21.26 5.07 -9.03
N LEU A 103 20.20 4.80 -9.78
CA LEU A 103 20.05 5.33 -11.15
C LEU A 103 20.00 6.86 -11.18
N GLY A 104 19.64 7.51 -10.06
CA GLY A 104 19.65 8.96 -9.89
C GLY A 104 21.03 9.61 -10.04
N LYS A 105 22.12 8.82 -9.93
CA LYS A 105 23.49 9.26 -10.21
C LYS A 105 23.71 9.56 -11.70
N TYR A 106 23.00 8.87 -12.58
CA TYR A 106 23.15 8.95 -14.04
C TYR A 106 21.99 9.70 -14.70
N TRP A 107 20.77 9.53 -14.18
CA TRP A 107 19.54 10.01 -14.81
C TRP A 107 18.69 10.82 -13.82
N GLN A 108 18.52 12.11 -14.10
CA GLN A 108 17.77 13.03 -13.21
C GLN A 108 16.33 12.58 -12.96
N ILE A 109 15.69 11.96 -13.96
CA ILE A 109 14.31 11.47 -13.85
C ILE A 109 14.18 10.38 -12.77
N SER A 110 15.18 9.49 -12.65
CA SER A 110 15.21 8.46 -11.60
C SER A 110 15.23 9.08 -10.21
N LYS A 111 16.00 10.17 -10.03
CA LYS A 111 16.07 10.88 -8.75
C LYS A 111 14.73 11.53 -8.39
N LYS A 112 14.03 12.10 -9.38
CA LYS A 112 12.67 12.65 -9.18
C LYS A 112 11.67 11.56 -8.79
N TYR A 113 11.72 10.41 -9.47
CA TYR A 113 10.92 9.23 -9.14
C TYR A 113 11.21 8.70 -7.74
N TRP A 114 12.49 8.52 -7.39
CA TRP A 114 12.87 8.13 -6.04
C TRP A 114 12.27 9.07 -4.98
N TRP A 115 12.45 10.38 -5.16
CA TRP A 115 11.98 11.38 -4.18
C TRP A 115 10.47 11.28 -3.96
N LEU A 116 9.66 11.24 -5.03
CA LEU A 116 8.21 11.16 -4.92
C LEU A 116 7.75 9.88 -4.21
N LEU A 117 8.36 8.74 -4.50
CA LEU A 117 7.98 7.45 -3.88
C LEU A 117 8.44 7.34 -2.43
N TYR A 118 9.62 7.88 -2.12
CA TYR A 118 10.12 7.94 -0.76
C TYR A 118 9.13 8.68 0.15
N HIS A 119 8.72 9.89 -0.24
CA HIS A 119 7.74 10.68 0.52
C HIS A 119 6.36 10.01 0.61
N ALA A 120 5.92 9.37 -0.47
CA ALA A 120 4.68 8.60 -0.46
C ALA A 120 4.76 7.41 0.52
N SER A 121 5.92 6.76 0.64
CA SER A 121 6.15 5.66 1.58
C SER A 121 6.21 6.11 3.04
N GLU A 122 6.76 7.28 3.32
CA GLU A 122 6.73 7.85 4.68
C GLU A 122 5.28 8.14 5.10
N SER A 123 4.49 8.73 4.20
CA SER A 123 3.07 9.00 4.44
C SER A 123 2.25 7.71 4.63
N PHE A 124 2.64 6.62 3.96
CA PHE A 124 2.02 5.31 4.11
C PHE A 124 2.20 4.77 5.53
N VAL A 125 3.41 4.87 6.08
CA VAL A 125 3.72 4.41 7.44
C VAL A 125 3.03 5.26 8.50
N THR A 126 2.96 6.58 8.33
CA THR A 126 2.36 7.49 9.34
C THR A 126 0.84 7.34 9.42
N THR A 127 0.17 7.18 8.28
CA THR A 127 -1.30 7.02 8.24
C THR A 127 -1.77 5.76 9.00
N ASP A 128 -0.99 4.68 8.96
CA ASP A 128 -1.31 3.46 9.71
C ASP A 128 -1.20 3.66 11.23
N VAL A 129 -0.11 4.29 11.69
CA VAL A 129 0.12 4.55 13.11
C VAL A 129 -1.03 5.35 13.72
N ASP A 130 -1.50 6.38 13.03
CA ASP A 130 -2.61 7.21 13.48
C ASP A 130 -3.95 6.43 13.47
N THR A 131 -4.19 5.63 12.45
CA THR A 131 -5.43 4.82 12.35
C THR A 131 -5.49 3.76 13.45
N ARG A 132 -4.35 3.12 13.75
CA ARG A 132 -4.23 2.12 14.81
C ARG A 132 -4.34 2.74 16.19
N ALA A 133 -3.74 3.91 16.41
CA ALA A 133 -3.88 4.67 17.64
C ALA A 133 -5.35 5.07 17.90
N LEU A 134 -6.06 5.52 16.86
CA LEU A 134 -7.49 5.84 16.93
C LEU A 134 -8.35 4.60 17.24
N HIS A 135 -8.05 3.45 16.65
CA HIS A 135 -8.77 2.19 16.94
C HIS A 135 -8.58 1.76 18.40
N LEU A 136 -7.34 1.81 18.91
CA LEU A 136 -7.02 1.46 20.29
C LEU A 136 -7.66 2.43 21.30
N LEU A 137 -7.73 3.72 20.97
CA LEU A 137 -8.45 4.72 21.78
C LEU A 137 -9.96 4.45 21.82
N ARG A 138 -10.55 4.03 20.69
CA ARG A 138 -11.97 3.67 20.58
C ARG A 138 -12.32 2.42 21.40
N GLU A 139 -11.47 1.39 21.37
CA GLU A 139 -11.67 0.19 22.20
C GLU A 139 -11.55 0.50 23.69
N LYS A 140 -10.52 1.27 24.10
CA LYS A 140 -10.34 1.66 25.51
C LYS A 140 -11.53 2.46 26.03
N THR A 141 -12.06 3.40 25.25
CA THR A 141 -13.23 4.19 25.63
C THR A 141 -14.51 3.35 25.70
N PHE A 142 -14.69 2.39 24.79
CA PHE A 142 -15.79 1.43 24.84
C PHE A 142 -15.74 0.54 26.10
N HIS A 143 -14.58 -0.02 26.42
CA HIS A 143 -14.38 -0.82 27.63
C HIS A 143 -14.54 -0.01 28.92
N ALA A 144 -14.04 1.23 28.97
CA ALA A 144 -14.22 2.13 30.10
C ALA A 144 -15.71 2.52 30.31
N GLY A 145 -16.44 2.76 29.22
CA GLY A 145 -17.88 3.01 29.26
C GLY A 145 -18.67 1.81 29.81
N ARG A 146 -18.32 0.60 29.36
CA ARG A 146 -18.92 -0.65 29.85
C ARG A 146 -18.64 -0.89 31.33
N ALA A 147 -17.41 -0.65 31.80
CA ALA A 147 -17.04 -0.77 33.21
C ALA A 147 -17.79 0.24 34.10
N LYS A 148 -17.99 1.48 33.63
CA LYS A 148 -18.76 2.51 34.34
C LYS A 148 -20.25 2.15 34.43
N LEU A 149 -20.82 1.57 33.38
CA LEU A 149 -22.22 1.10 33.37
C LEU A 149 -22.43 -0.07 34.36
N ILE A 150 -21.51 -1.03 34.39
CA ILE A 150 -21.57 -2.17 35.34
C ILE A 150 -21.50 -1.67 36.79
N ARG A 151 -20.61 -0.72 37.12
CA ARG A 151 -20.56 -0.12 38.47
C ARG A 151 -21.83 0.62 38.85
N LYS A 152 -22.51 1.24 37.88
CA LYS A 152 -23.77 1.97 38.10
C LYS A 152 -24.95 1.00 38.33
N LEU A 153 -24.94 -0.15 37.68
CA LEU A 153 -25.93 -1.22 37.87
C LEU A 153 -25.69 -2.03 39.16
N ALA A 154 -24.44 -2.15 39.61
CA ALA A 154 -24.07 -2.84 40.85
C ALA A 154 -24.35 -2.04 42.14
N HIS A 155 -24.66 -0.74 42.04
CA HIS A 155 -25.11 0.09 43.16
C HIS A 155 -26.52 0.66 42.91
N PRO A 156 -27.59 -0.12 43.07
CA PRO A 156 -28.93 0.43 43.12
C PRO A 156 -29.09 1.12 44.49
N LYS A 157 -28.91 2.44 44.54
CA LYS A 157 -29.41 3.22 45.68
C LYS A 157 -30.93 3.12 45.66
N GLY A 158 -31.48 2.40 46.63
CA GLY A 158 -32.90 2.33 46.89
C GLY A 158 -33.46 3.73 47.15
N HIS A 159 -34.58 4.03 46.50
CA HIS A 159 -35.74 4.75 47.01
C HIS A 159 -36.63 5.12 45.82
N VAL A 160 -37.75 4.39 45.67
CA VAL A 160 -38.95 4.93 45.02
C VAL A 160 -40.09 4.68 45.98
N ILE A 161 -40.54 5.78 46.59
CA ILE A 161 -41.71 5.85 47.44
C ILE A 161 -42.95 5.70 46.56
N LEU A 162 -43.75 4.67 46.80
CA LEU A 162 -45.11 4.52 46.26
C LEU A 162 -46.01 5.58 46.92
N ARG A 163 -46.58 6.49 46.13
CA ARG A 163 -47.78 7.25 46.51
C ARG A 163 -48.92 6.77 45.61
N ALA A 164 -49.90 6.12 46.24
CA ALA A 164 -51.17 5.75 45.63
C ALA A 164 -52.11 6.97 45.59
N TYR A 165 -52.80 7.14 44.47
CA TYR A 165 -54.15 7.70 44.36
C TYR A 165 -54.94 6.79 43.44
#